data_AF-A0A2G2WVD9-F1
#
_entry.id   AF-A0A2G2WVD9-F1
#
_cell.length_a   1.000
_cell.length_b   1.000
_cell.length_c   1.000
_cell.angle_alpha   90.00
_cell.angle_beta   90.00
_cell.angle_gamma   90.00
#
_symmetry.space_group_name_H-M   'P 1'
#
loop_
_entity.id
_entity.type
_entity.pdbx_description
1 polymer ?
#
loop_
_entity_poly.entity_id
_entity_poly.type
_entity_poly.pdbx_seq_one_letter_code
_entity_poly.pdbx_strand_id
1 'polypeptide(L)'
;MAAHYGRSHFASEVLKITPALLCHQNKKNETALHIEANEGRIEVVHLLLSMEEHYKEMLMTMTDENGDTALHKSIKSNTSAYSSNSGTHGLREIANAME
;
A
#
# COMPACT_ATOMS: atom_id res chain seq x y z
N MET A 1 -20.14 -2.80 11.76
CA MET A 1 -18.92 -3.21 12.49
C MET A 1 -18.26 -4.50 11.96
N ALA A 2 -18.97 -5.44 11.33
CA ALA A 2 -18.38 -6.72 10.90
C ALA A 2 -17.64 -6.75 9.53
N ALA A 3 -17.98 -5.86 8.58
CA ALA A 3 -17.56 -6.00 7.17
C ALA A 3 -16.11 -5.58 6.82
N HIS A 4 -15.35 -5.06 7.80
CA HIS A 4 -13.94 -4.66 7.61
C HIS A 4 -12.97 -5.75 8.08
N TYR A 5 -13.13 -6.27 9.30
CA TYR A 5 -12.22 -7.26 9.89
C TYR A 5 -11.98 -8.51 9.02
N GLY A 6 -13.02 -9.03 8.36
CA GLY A 6 -12.90 -10.21 7.50
C GLY A 6 -12.02 -10.01 6.26
N ARG A 7 -11.93 -8.78 5.73
CA ARG A 7 -11.09 -8.49 4.56
C ARG A 7 -9.62 -8.29 4.92
N SER A 8 -9.33 -7.65 6.05
CA SER A 8 -7.96 -7.46 6.52
C SER A 8 -7.28 -8.79 6.88
N HIS A 9 -8.00 -9.73 7.51
CA HIS A 9 -7.47 -11.07 7.77
C HIS A 9 -7.22 -11.88 6.49
N PHE A 10 -8.18 -11.85 5.55
CA PHE A 10 -8.03 -12.54 4.27
C PHE A 10 -6.85 -11.98 3.46
N ALA A 11 -6.66 -10.66 3.43
CA ALA A 11 -5.47 -10.06 2.84
C ALA A 11 -4.18 -10.56 3.54
N SER A 12 -4.13 -10.59 4.88
CA SER A 12 -2.98 -11.13 5.63
C SER A 12 -2.63 -12.57 5.24
N GLU A 13 -3.62 -13.46 5.13
CA GLU A 13 -3.39 -14.86 4.76
C GLU A 13 -2.94 -15.01 3.31
N VAL A 14 -3.58 -14.31 2.36
CA VAL A 14 -3.19 -14.34 0.94
C VAL A 14 -1.76 -13.82 0.75
N LEU A 15 -1.38 -12.75 1.46
CA LEU A 15 -0.02 -12.18 1.42
C LEU A 15 1.03 -13.15 2.00
N LYS A 16 0.70 -13.91 3.05
CA LYS A 16 1.55 -14.98 3.59
C LYS A 16 1.71 -16.17 2.65
N ILE A 17 0.65 -16.54 1.92
CA ILE A 17 0.65 -17.72 1.04
C ILE A 17 1.37 -17.43 -0.28
N THR A 18 1.32 -16.19 -0.79
CA THR A 18 1.86 -15.88 -2.12
C THR A 18 2.61 -14.53 -2.18
N PRO A 19 3.84 -14.43 -1.63
CA PRO A 19 4.69 -13.25 -1.81
C PRO A 19 4.99 -12.92 -3.29
N ALA A 20 4.87 -13.90 -4.20
CA ALA A 20 4.99 -13.65 -5.64
C ALA A 20 3.89 -12.72 -6.21
N LEU A 21 2.74 -12.55 -5.54
CA LEU A 21 1.72 -11.57 -5.93
C LEU A 21 2.09 -10.13 -5.57
N LEU A 22 3.08 -9.91 -4.70
CA LEU A 22 3.56 -8.60 -4.29
C LEU A 22 4.31 -7.90 -5.42
N CYS A 23 5.25 -8.65 -6.01
CA CYS A 23 6.03 -8.27 -7.18
C CYS A 23 5.18 -8.28 -8.46
N HIS A 24 3.93 -8.75 -8.39
CA HIS A 24 3.03 -8.74 -9.54
C HIS A 24 2.54 -7.31 -9.80
N GLN A 25 3.00 -6.77 -10.91
CA GLN A 25 2.64 -5.44 -11.36
C GLN A 25 1.34 -5.47 -12.18
N ASN A 26 0.45 -4.51 -11.94
CA ASN A 26 -0.73 -4.33 -12.77
C ASN A 26 -0.38 -3.65 -14.12
N LYS A 27 -1.39 -3.31 -14.94
CA LYS A 27 -1.20 -2.64 -16.25
C LYS A 27 -0.47 -1.29 -16.19
N LYS A 28 -0.37 -0.68 -15.01
CA LYS A 28 0.27 0.60 -14.72
C LYS A 28 1.61 0.43 -14.00
N ASN A 29 2.17 -0.77 -13.99
CA ASN A 29 3.34 -1.14 -13.19
C ASN A 29 3.17 -0.95 -11.66
N GLU A 30 1.94 -0.76 -11.16
CA GLU A 30 1.69 -0.63 -9.72
C GLU A 30 1.77 -2.01 -9.05
N THR A 31 2.57 -2.11 -8.00
CA THR A 31 2.57 -3.26 -7.08
C THR A 31 1.43 -3.16 -6.06
N ALA A 32 1.19 -4.23 -5.30
CA ALA A 32 0.24 -4.20 -4.18
C ALA A 32 0.49 -3.00 -3.22
N LEU A 33 1.75 -2.68 -2.93
CA LEU A 33 2.10 -1.56 -2.04
C LEU A 33 1.68 -0.19 -2.62
N HIS A 34 1.78 0.02 -3.94
CA HIS A 34 1.32 1.26 -4.58
C HIS A 34 -0.20 1.45 -4.44
N ILE A 35 -0.96 0.36 -4.59
CA ILE A 35 -2.43 0.37 -4.53
C ILE A 35 -2.88 0.64 -3.08
N GLU A 36 -2.36 -0.13 -2.12
CA GLU A 36 -2.76 0.00 -0.71
C GLU A 36 -2.31 1.34 -0.09
N ALA A 37 -1.15 1.86 -0.51
CA ALA A 37 -0.68 3.19 -0.11
C ALA A 37 -1.51 4.33 -0.73
N ASN A 38 -1.97 4.19 -1.97
CA ASN A 38 -2.89 5.14 -2.62
C ASN A 38 -4.30 5.11 -1.99
N GLU A 39 -4.80 3.92 -1.65
CA GLU A 39 -6.13 3.69 -1.07
C GLU A 39 -6.23 4.02 0.43
N GLY A 40 -5.11 4.31 1.10
CA GLY A 40 -5.09 4.60 2.53
C GLY A 40 -5.26 3.38 3.44
N ARG A 41 -5.01 2.15 2.94
CA ARG A 41 -5.24 0.88 3.67
C ARG A 41 -4.06 0.50 4.57
N ILE A 42 -3.93 1.20 5.68
CA ILE A 42 -2.77 1.11 6.58
C ILE A 42 -2.54 -0.30 7.16
N GLU A 43 -3.57 -1.06 7.50
CA GLU A 43 -3.39 -2.42 8.02
C GLU A 43 -2.75 -3.35 6.99
N VAL A 44 -3.04 -3.15 5.70
CA VAL A 44 -2.46 -3.93 4.60
C VAL A 44 -1.04 -3.44 4.30
N VAL A 45 -0.79 -2.12 4.34
CA VAL A 45 0.57 -1.56 4.25
C VAL A 45 1.47 -2.10 5.37
N HIS A 46 1.03 -2.12 6.62
CA HIS A 46 1.82 -2.73 7.70
C HIS A 46 2.04 -4.23 7.50
N LEU A 47 1.08 -4.96 6.94
CA LEU A 47 1.27 -6.38 6.59
C LEU A 47 2.33 -6.57 5.50
N LEU A 48 2.34 -5.73 4.48
CA LEU A 48 3.33 -5.70 3.40
C LEU A 48 4.74 -5.35 3.92
N LEU A 49 4.82 -4.38 4.84
CA LEU A 49 6.07 -3.94 5.47
C LEU A 49 6.56 -4.90 6.57
N SER A 50 5.70 -5.76 7.10
CA SER A 50 6.03 -6.83 8.06
C SER A 50 6.54 -8.11 7.39
N MET A 51 6.73 -8.11 6.07
CA MET A 51 7.33 -9.23 5.33
C MET A 51 8.86 -9.18 5.42
N GLU A 52 9.57 -10.17 4.86
CA GLU A 52 11.04 -10.17 4.90
C GLU A 52 11.60 -8.90 4.24
N GLU A 53 12.66 -8.33 4.84
CA GLU A 53 13.27 -7.06 4.38
C GLU A 53 13.58 -7.06 2.88
N HIS A 54 13.98 -8.20 2.29
CA HIS A 54 14.19 -8.35 0.85
C HIS A 54 12.94 -8.01 0.00
N TYR A 55 11.74 -8.47 0.39
CA TYR A 55 10.50 -8.13 -0.32
C TYR A 55 10.05 -6.70 -0.04
N LYS A 56 10.23 -6.22 1.20
CA LYS A 56 9.95 -4.83 1.59
C LYS A 56 10.79 -3.84 0.80
N GLU A 57 12.11 -4.03 0.75
CA GLU A 57 13.06 -3.18 0.02
C GLU A 57 12.78 -3.24 -1.49
N MET A 58 12.47 -4.42 -2.04
CA MET A 58 12.02 -4.55 -3.42
C MET A 58 10.73 -3.77 -3.70
N LEU A 59 9.72 -3.86 -2.83
CA LEU A 59 8.46 -3.13 -3.00
C LEU A 59 8.60 -1.60 -2.84
N MET A 60 9.53 -1.15 -1.98
CA MET A 60 9.87 0.27 -1.79
C MET A 60 10.66 0.86 -2.97
N THR A 61 11.51 0.05 -3.62
CA THR A 61 12.33 0.46 -4.77
C THR A 61 11.64 0.31 -6.13
N MET A 62 10.60 -0.52 -6.23
CA MET A 62 9.76 -0.61 -7.44
C MET A 62 9.00 0.68 -7.70
N THR A 63 8.93 1.07 -8.98
CA THR A 63 8.17 2.23 -9.47
C THR A 63 7.04 1.82 -10.40
N ASP A 64 5.99 2.65 -10.46
CA ASP A 64 4.90 2.52 -11.41
C ASP A 64 5.25 3.06 -12.83
N GLU A 65 4.26 3.11 -13.72
CA GLU A 65 4.40 3.60 -15.12
C GLU A 65 4.89 5.06 -15.22
N ASN A 66 4.69 5.85 -14.16
CA ASN A 66 5.07 7.27 -14.09
C ASN A 66 6.45 7.45 -13.45
N GLY A 67 7.07 6.38 -12.95
CA GLY A 67 8.26 6.45 -12.10
C GLY A 67 7.96 6.80 -10.63
N ASP A 68 6.68 6.86 -10.22
CA ASP A 68 6.31 7.06 -8.83
C ASP A 68 6.56 5.77 -8.03
N THR A 69 7.20 5.85 -6.86
CA THR A 69 7.17 4.73 -5.88
C THR A 69 5.88 4.78 -5.05
N ALA A 70 5.59 3.72 -4.30
CA ALA A 70 4.40 3.67 -3.45
C ALA A 70 4.30 4.81 -2.41
N LEU A 71 5.43 5.36 -1.94
CA LEU A 71 5.45 6.57 -1.09
C LEU A 71 5.00 7.83 -1.85
N HIS A 72 5.40 7.98 -3.12
CA HIS A 72 4.92 9.07 -3.96
C HIS A 72 3.41 8.96 -4.16
N LYS A 73 2.85 7.74 -4.26
CA LYS A 73 1.40 7.51 -4.41
C LYS A 73 0.60 7.93 -3.18
N SER A 74 1.01 7.56 -1.96
CA SER A 74 0.31 7.97 -0.73
C SER A 74 0.33 9.49 -0.54
N ILE A 75 1.47 10.14 -0.83
CA ILE A 75 1.58 11.61 -0.80
C ILE A 75 0.70 12.25 -1.88
N LYS A 76 0.73 11.74 -3.11
CA LYS A 76 -0.10 12.25 -4.23
C LYS A 76 -1.60 12.04 -4.01
N SER A 77 -1.99 10.99 -3.27
CA SER A 77 -3.38 10.72 -2.85
C SER A 77 -3.84 11.58 -1.67
N ASN A 78 -2.91 12.04 -0.81
CA ASN A 78 -3.19 13.03 0.24
C ASN A 78 -3.31 14.46 -0.32
N THR A 79 -2.54 14.78 -1.36
CA THR A 79 -2.95 15.81 -2.33
C THR A 79 -4.14 15.33 -3.16
N SER A 80 -4.86 16.19 -3.88
CA SER A 80 -6.16 15.90 -4.52
C SER A 80 -7.29 15.60 -3.53
N ALA A 81 -7.09 14.70 -2.55
CA ALA A 81 -8.00 14.52 -1.43
C ALA A 81 -8.18 15.78 -0.57
N TYR A 82 -7.31 16.79 -0.71
CA TYR A 82 -7.52 18.13 -0.14
C TYR A 82 -8.85 18.80 -0.52
N SER A 83 -9.55 18.31 -1.57
CA SER A 83 -10.89 18.80 -1.95
C SER A 83 -12.04 18.08 -1.22
N SER A 84 -11.75 16.99 -0.49
CA SER A 84 -12.76 16.11 0.14
C SER A 84 -12.46 15.98 1.64
N ASN A 85 -13.14 16.80 2.45
CA ASN A 85 -12.82 17.03 3.86
C ASN A 85 -13.22 15.88 4.82
N SER A 86 -12.75 14.65 4.58
CA SER A 86 -12.84 13.49 5.50
C SER A 86 -11.91 12.36 5.07
N GLY A 87 -10.93 12.00 5.91
CA GLY A 87 -10.21 10.71 5.81
C GLY A 87 -8.67 10.73 5.79
N THR A 88 -8.01 11.88 5.81
CA THR A 88 -6.54 12.00 5.56
C THR A 88 -5.61 11.41 6.64
N HIS A 89 -6.14 10.89 7.76
CA HIS A 89 -5.31 10.37 8.87
C HIS A 89 -4.45 9.17 8.44
N GLY A 90 -5.07 8.14 7.87
CA GLY A 90 -4.38 6.90 7.49
C GLY A 90 -3.32 7.07 6.40
N LEU A 91 -3.51 8.03 5.47
CA LEU A 91 -2.53 8.31 4.41
C LEU A 91 -1.22 8.90 4.96
N ARG A 92 -1.29 9.73 6.00
CA ARG A 92 -0.06 10.26 6.64
C ARG A 92 0.62 9.21 7.51
N GLU A 93 -0.14 8.36 8.20
CA GLU A 93 0.43 7.24 8.93
C GLU A 93 1.12 6.23 7.99
N ILE A 94 0.57 5.98 6.79
CA ILE A 94 1.21 5.19 5.73
C ILE A 94 2.53 5.84 5.27
N ALA A 95 2.54 7.16 5.02
CA ALA A 95 3.77 7.85 4.64
C ALA A 95 4.86 7.67 5.71
N ASN A 96 4.52 7.91 6.99
CA ASN A 96 5.43 7.71 8.12
C ASN A 96 5.87 6.23 8.31
N ALA A 97 5.07 5.25 7.88
CA ALA A 97 5.45 3.84 7.95
C ALA A 97 6.40 3.42 6.81
N MET A 98 6.52 4.25 5.78
CA MET A 98 7.33 4.02 4.58
C MET A 98 8.54 4.96 4.48
N GLU A 99 8.74 5.82 5.48
CA GLU A 99 9.85 6.77 5.66
C GLU A 99 10.99 6.16 6.49
#